data_AF-A0A350EVR6-F1
#
_entry.id   AF-A0A350EVR6-F1
#
_cell.length_a   1.000
_cell.length_b   1.000
_cell.length_c   1.000
_cell.angle_alpha   90.00
_cell.angle_beta   90.00
_cell.angle_gamma   90.00
#
_symmetry.space_group_name_H-M   'P 1'
#
loop_
_entity.id
_entity.type
_entity.pdbx_description
1 polymer ?
#
loop_
_entity_poly.entity_id
_entity_poly.type
_entity_poly.pdbx_seq_one_letter_code
_entity_poly.pdbx_strand_id
1 'polypeptide(L)'
;MTLFAAKVRGQIFLLTLVLAAGCAPPPGAGNADQGARYLAAGKSRVQRQDFEGARAAFEQALQNSPNLPEAHHELAMLFDNESQLNSPAKALYHYLRVLEIQPDFRWSDMITNRLNAVKMRLAYDSHPRIPSPAIEHEISRLENDLARLSAELKRLTAENTELKTRLALSAVSNPATPAFQTTRQAPEAVVQQPVQAATPVRAEVRTPEPPAARGYVTYQFQKNDTLYSLGRRHGVDWKEIQAANPDLDARSIQPGTIIRIPVK
;
A
#
# COMPACT_ATOMS: atom_id res chain seq x y z
N MET A 1 69.31 -56.43 57.02
CA MET A 1 69.78 -55.37 56.10
C MET A 1 68.92 -55.41 54.86
N THR A 2 68.28 -54.26 54.55
CA THR A 2 67.94 -53.73 53.22
C THR A 2 66.90 -54.47 52.35
N LEU A 3 65.93 -53.85 51.68
CA LEU A 3 65.56 -52.44 51.51
C LEU A 3 64.12 -52.39 50.92
N PHE A 4 63.29 -51.54 51.51
CA PHE A 4 62.05 -50.98 50.94
C PHE A 4 62.42 -50.07 49.76
N ALA A 5 61.87 -50.26 48.55
CA ALA A 5 61.58 -49.20 47.55
C ALA A 5 61.23 -49.76 46.16
N ALA A 6 60.07 -49.37 45.62
CA ALA A 6 59.83 -48.92 44.23
C ALA A 6 58.32 -49.06 43.89
N LYS A 7 57.46 -48.15 44.31
CA LYS A 7 57.14 -46.85 43.65
C LYS A 7 56.23 -47.02 42.43
N VAL A 8 54.92 -47.06 42.73
CA VAL A 8 53.81 -46.35 42.06
C VAL A 8 54.19 -45.71 40.72
N ARG A 9 54.15 -46.47 39.62
CA ARG A 9 54.38 -45.95 38.26
C ARG A 9 53.45 -46.57 37.20
N GLY A 10 52.32 -47.15 37.62
CA GLY A 10 51.34 -47.73 36.69
C GLY A 10 50.06 -46.93 36.50
N GLN A 11 49.70 -46.02 37.42
CA GLN A 11 48.34 -45.43 37.45
C GLN A 11 48.25 -43.97 36.98
N ILE A 12 49.35 -43.32 36.59
CA ILE A 12 49.31 -41.91 36.12
C ILE A 12 49.12 -41.81 34.59
N PHE A 13 49.29 -42.89 33.83
CA PHE A 13 49.04 -42.88 32.37
C PHE A 13 47.58 -43.11 31.96
N LEU A 14 46.68 -43.32 32.93
CA LEU A 14 45.24 -43.49 32.69
C LEU A 14 44.43 -42.33 33.28
N LEU A 15 45.06 -41.14 33.39
CA LEU A 15 44.39 -39.90 33.81
C LEU A 15 44.84 -38.67 32.99
N THR A 16 45.25 -38.88 31.74
CA THR A 16 45.56 -37.79 30.77
C THR A 16 44.89 -38.02 29.41
N LEU A 17 43.72 -38.67 29.39
CA LEU A 17 42.95 -38.89 28.15
C LEU A 17 41.44 -38.65 28.33
N VAL A 18 41.05 -37.63 29.11
CA VAL A 18 39.63 -37.23 29.25
C VAL A 18 39.45 -35.69 29.15
N LEU A 19 40.25 -35.01 28.33
CA LEU A 19 40.07 -33.56 28.07
C LEU A 19 39.94 -33.21 26.58
N ALA A 20 39.80 -34.20 25.69
CA ALA A 20 39.52 -33.98 24.27
C ALA A 20 38.09 -34.39 23.87
N ALA A 21 37.12 -34.31 24.79
CA ALA A 21 35.72 -34.18 24.41
C ALA A 21 35.48 -32.72 23.94
N GLY A 22 36.18 -32.33 22.87
CA GLY A 22 35.87 -31.11 22.15
C GLY A 22 34.47 -31.24 21.62
N CYS A 23 33.62 -30.25 21.89
CA CYS A 23 32.29 -30.14 21.31
C CYS A 23 32.40 -30.30 19.79
N ALA A 24 32.09 -31.49 19.28
CA ALA A 24 31.94 -31.68 17.86
C ALA A 24 30.73 -30.83 17.45
N PRO A 25 30.91 -29.82 16.58
CA PRO A 25 29.80 -28.99 16.18
C PRO A 25 28.73 -29.86 15.50
N PRO A 26 27.44 -29.53 15.66
CA PRO A 26 26.38 -30.33 15.08
C PRO A 26 26.59 -30.46 13.57
N PRO A 27 26.24 -31.61 12.96
CA PRO A 27 26.38 -31.82 11.53
C PRO A 27 25.65 -30.69 10.77
N GLY A 28 26.41 -29.92 9.98
CA GLY A 28 25.91 -28.75 9.24
C GLY A 28 26.30 -27.38 9.79
N ALA A 29 26.85 -27.29 11.02
CA ALA A 29 27.28 -26.00 11.58
C ALA A 29 28.36 -25.31 10.72
N GLY A 30 29.33 -26.06 10.21
CA GLY A 30 30.35 -25.53 9.31
C GLY A 30 29.79 -24.99 7.99
N ASN A 31 28.68 -25.54 7.51
CA ASN A 31 28.00 -25.08 6.29
C ASN A 31 27.14 -23.84 6.57
N ALA A 32 26.50 -23.77 7.74
CA ALA A 32 25.79 -22.57 8.20
C ALA A 32 26.74 -21.37 8.33
N ASP A 33 27.92 -21.60 8.90
CA ASP A 33 28.97 -20.59 9.03
C ASP A 33 29.52 -20.16 7.66
N GLN A 34 29.66 -21.08 6.71
CA GLN A 34 30.04 -20.77 5.33
C GLN A 34 28.96 -19.93 4.62
N GLY A 35 27.68 -20.29 4.78
CA GLY A 35 26.55 -19.53 4.23
C GLY A 35 26.57 -18.07 4.68
N ALA A 36 26.75 -17.82 5.97
CA ALA A 36 26.84 -16.46 6.52
C ALA A 36 28.03 -15.65 5.96
N ARG A 37 29.17 -16.30 5.71
CA ARG A 37 30.35 -15.66 5.12
C ARG A 37 30.10 -15.22 3.68
N TYR A 38 29.50 -16.10 2.87
CA TYR A 38 29.15 -15.77 1.49
C TYR A 38 28.07 -14.68 1.41
N LEU A 39 27.11 -14.67 2.35
CA LEU A 39 26.14 -13.59 2.49
C LEU A 39 26.83 -12.23 2.76
N ALA A 40 27.78 -12.18 3.68
CA ALA A 40 28.55 -10.96 3.97
C ALA A 40 29.39 -10.51 2.74
N ALA A 41 30.01 -11.45 2.04
CA ALA A 41 30.75 -11.17 0.82
C ALA A 41 29.85 -10.59 -0.29
N GLY A 42 28.64 -11.14 -0.47
CA GLY A 42 27.66 -10.61 -1.41
C GLY A 42 27.25 -9.18 -1.09
N LYS A 43 26.95 -8.87 0.18
CA LYS A 43 26.63 -7.50 0.63
C LYS A 43 27.76 -6.50 0.34
N SER A 44 29.01 -6.91 0.57
CA SER A 44 30.18 -6.08 0.22
C SER A 44 30.32 -5.84 -1.28
N ARG A 45 29.91 -6.79 -2.12
CA ARG A 45 29.92 -6.62 -3.59
C ARG A 45 28.80 -5.69 -4.06
N VAL A 46 27.61 -5.76 -3.46
CA VAL A 46 26.52 -4.79 -3.72
C VAL A 46 26.99 -3.36 -3.46
N GLN A 47 27.70 -3.11 -2.35
CA GLN A 47 28.25 -1.78 -2.04
C GLN A 47 29.24 -1.27 -3.09
N ARG A 48 29.93 -2.18 -3.76
CA ARG A 48 30.87 -1.87 -4.85
C ARG A 48 30.20 -1.86 -6.23
N GLN A 49 28.87 -1.99 -6.28
CA GLN A 49 28.08 -2.11 -7.51
C GLN A 49 28.45 -3.32 -8.40
N ASP A 50 29.17 -4.28 -7.84
CA ASP A 50 29.48 -5.57 -8.48
C ASP A 50 28.27 -6.50 -8.31
N PHE A 51 27.20 -6.22 -9.06
CA PHE A 51 25.94 -6.95 -8.95
C PHE A 51 26.06 -8.41 -9.37
N GLU A 52 26.87 -8.70 -10.39
CA GLU A 52 27.13 -10.06 -10.85
C GLU A 52 27.89 -10.89 -9.80
N GLY A 53 28.96 -10.33 -9.23
CA GLY A 53 29.67 -10.98 -8.15
C GLY A 53 28.82 -11.10 -6.88
N ALA A 54 27.95 -10.12 -6.60
CA ALA A 54 27.02 -10.19 -5.49
C ALA A 54 26.04 -11.36 -5.66
N ARG A 55 25.43 -11.50 -6.85
CA ARG A 55 24.58 -12.65 -7.20
C ARG A 55 25.29 -13.96 -6.94
N ALA A 56 26.49 -14.13 -7.50
CA ALA A 56 27.27 -15.36 -7.34
C ALA A 56 27.57 -15.67 -5.87
N ALA A 57 27.91 -14.65 -5.07
CA ALA A 57 28.16 -14.82 -3.65
C ALA A 57 26.89 -15.22 -2.88
N PHE A 58 25.73 -14.62 -3.17
CA PHE A 58 24.47 -15.02 -2.53
C PHE A 58 24.00 -16.42 -2.95
N GLU A 59 24.21 -16.81 -4.22
CA GLU A 59 23.95 -18.18 -4.67
C GLU A 59 24.84 -19.20 -3.93
N GLN A 60 26.13 -18.88 -3.74
CA GLN A 60 27.01 -19.70 -2.89
C GLN A 60 26.54 -19.76 -1.43
N ALA A 61 26.00 -18.66 -0.89
CA ALA A 61 25.40 -18.66 0.44
C ALA A 61 24.24 -19.66 0.53
N LEU A 62 23.35 -19.68 -0.47
CA LEU A 62 22.22 -20.61 -0.53
C LEU A 62 22.62 -22.06 -0.83
N GLN A 63 23.72 -22.31 -1.54
CA GLN A 63 24.26 -23.66 -1.72
C GLN A 63 24.72 -24.26 -0.39
N ASN A 64 25.29 -23.44 0.50
CA ASN A 64 25.75 -23.86 1.83
C ASN A 64 24.62 -23.83 2.87
N SER A 65 23.66 -22.93 2.72
CA SER A 65 22.54 -22.72 3.64
C SER A 65 21.25 -22.41 2.87
N PRO A 66 20.52 -23.43 2.39
CA PRO A 66 19.35 -23.26 1.53
C PRO A 66 18.18 -22.52 2.19
N ASN A 67 18.08 -22.56 3.52
CA ASN A 67 17.01 -21.94 4.30
C ASN A 67 17.48 -20.64 4.97
N LEU A 68 18.23 -19.80 4.24
CA LEU A 68 18.72 -18.52 4.73
C LEU A 68 17.86 -17.38 4.19
N PRO A 69 16.89 -16.85 4.96
CA PRO A 69 15.94 -15.86 4.47
C PRO A 69 16.63 -14.55 4.04
N GLU A 70 17.71 -14.15 4.70
CA GLU A 70 18.48 -12.97 4.30
C GLU A 70 19.08 -13.13 2.91
N ALA A 71 19.65 -14.28 2.57
CA ALA A 71 20.26 -14.50 1.25
C ALA A 71 19.22 -14.49 0.13
N HIS A 72 18.04 -15.10 0.39
CA HIS A 72 16.91 -14.99 -0.53
C HIS A 72 16.43 -13.55 -0.68
N HIS A 73 16.29 -12.79 0.40
CA HIS A 73 15.90 -11.39 0.32
C HIS A 73 16.88 -10.54 -0.50
N GLU A 74 18.19 -10.69 -0.28
CA GLU A 74 19.21 -9.93 -1.03
C GLU A 74 19.18 -10.26 -2.53
N LEU A 75 19.03 -11.55 -2.90
CA LEU A 75 18.85 -11.94 -4.29
C LEU A 75 17.55 -11.40 -4.88
N ALA A 76 16.45 -11.42 -4.13
CA ALA A 76 15.18 -10.88 -4.57
C ALA A 76 15.32 -9.39 -4.91
N MET A 77 15.91 -8.60 -4.02
CA MET A 77 16.18 -7.18 -4.25
C MET A 77 17.08 -6.93 -5.46
N LEU A 78 18.09 -7.79 -5.67
CA LEU A 78 19.00 -7.68 -6.80
C LEU A 78 18.29 -7.89 -8.15
N PHE A 79 17.36 -8.85 -8.21
CA PHE A 79 16.55 -9.15 -9.39
C PHE A 79 15.33 -8.22 -9.57
N ASP A 80 14.85 -7.59 -8.50
CA ASP A 80 13.66 -6.73 -8.49
C ASP A 80 13.95 -5.28 -8.92
N ASN A 81 15.16 -4.82 -8.66
CA ASN A 81 15.63 -3.48 -9.00
C ASN A 81 15.98 -3.35 -10.50
N GLU A 82 16.17 -2.12 -10.97
CA GLU A 82 16.63 -1.79 -12.34
C GLU A 82 18.12 -2.13 -12.59
N SER A 83 18.64 -3.14 -11.89
CA SER A 83 19.98 -3.64 -12.13
C SER A 83 20.03 -4.38 -13.48
N GLN A 84 21.24 -4.59 -14.01
CA GLN A 84 21.45 -5.41 -15.21
C GLN A 84 20.91 -6.84 -15.07
N LEU A 85 20.67 -7.29 -13.83
CA LEU A 85 20.16 -8.62 -13.50
C LEU A 85 18.64 -8.69 -13.46
N ASN A 86 17.91 -7.59 -13.71
CA ASN A 86 16.46 -7.51 -13.56
C ASN A 86 15.74 -8.74 -14.13
N SER A 87 15.06 -9.48 -13.26
CA SER A 87 14.32 -10.68 -13.60
C SER A 87 13.14 -10.83 -12.63
N PRO A 88 11.96 -10.31 -13.00
CA PRO A 88 10.78 -10.32 -12.15
C PRO A 88 10.41 -11.72 -11.64
N ALA A 89 10.58 -12.75 -12.48
CA ALA A 89 10.33 -14.14 -12.10
C ALA A 89 11.26 -14.63 -10.97
N LYS A 90 12.57 -14.33 -11.05
CA LYS A 90 13.54 -14.72 -10.01
C LYS A 90 13.34 -13.91 -8.72
N ALA A 91 13.01 -12.63 -8.84
CA ALA A 91 12.64 -11.80 -7.70
C ALA A 91 11.42 -12.39 -6.97
N LEU A 92 10.36 -12.73 -7.71
CA LEU A 92 9.16 -13.35 -7.18
C LEU A 92 9.48 -14.65 -6.42
N TYR A 93 10.26 -15.55 -7.04
CA TYR A 93 10.67 -16.80 -6.41
C TYR A 93 11.36 -16.56 -5.06
N HIS A 94 12.36 -15.70 -5.01
CA HIS A 94 13.12 -15.47 -3.80
C HIS A 94 12.32 -14.77 -2.70
N TYR A 95 11.48 -13.79 -3.04
CA TYR A 95 10.59 -13.18 -2.05
C TYR A 95 9.63 -14.19 -1.42
N LEU A 96 9.07 -15.12 -2.20
CA LEU A 96 8.20 -16.17 -1.68
C LEU A 96 8.96 -17.12 -0.75
N ARG A 97 10.20 -17.48 -1.09
CA ARG A 97 11.06 -18.32 -0.22
C ARG A 97 11.31 -17.67 1.14
N VAL A 98 11.49 -16.35 1.20
CA VAL A 98 11.66 -15.64 2.49
C VAL A 98 10.45 -15.83 3.39
N LEU A 99 9.25 -15.57 2.86
CA LEU A 99 8.01 -15.67 3.64
C LEU A 99 7.65 -17.13 3.99
N GLU A 100 8.10 -18.10 3.19
CA GLU A 100 7.95 -19.53 3.48
C GLU A 100 8.86 -19.97 4.63
N ILE A 101 10.12 -19.51 4.64
CA ILE A 101 11.10 -19.87 5.67
C ILE A 101 10.81 -19.13 6.98
N GLN A 102 10.55 -17.84 6.90
CA GLN A 102 10.30 -16.98 8.06
C GLN A 102 9.15 -15.99 7.75
N PRO A 103 7.90 -16.32 8.12
CA PRO A 103 6.74 -15.46 7.91
C PRO A 103 6.82 -14.10 8.63
N ASP A 104 7.50 -14.06 9.79
CA ASP A 104 7.76 -12.83 10.57
C ASP A 104 9.18 -12.31 10.32
N PHE A 105 9.60 -12.32 9.06
CA PHE A 105 10.87 -11.71 8.68
C PHE A 105 10.78 -10.19 8.82
N ARG A 106 11.86 -9.53 9.23
CA ARG A 106 11.90 -8.09 9.52
C ARG A 106 11.44 -7.18 8.37
N TRP A 107 11.42 -7.69 7.15
CA TRP A 107 10.99 -6.99 5.94
C TRP A 107 9.71 -7.56 5.32
N SER A 108 8.91 -8.35 6.04
CA SER A 108 7.74 -9.05 5.50
C SER A 108 6.69 -8.13 4.86
N ASP A 109 6.36 -7.01 5.50
CA ASP A 109 5.42 -6.03 4.94
C ASP A 109 5.95 -5.42 3.63
N MET A 110 7.24 -5.07 3.60
CA MET A 110 7.91 -4.56 2.41
C MET A 110 7.92 -5.62 1.30
N ILE A 111 8.27 -6.86 1.62
CA ILE A 111 8.30 -7.99 0.69
C ILE A 111 6.90 -8.23 0.11
N THR A 112 5.85 -8.16 0.91
CA THR A 112 4.47 -8.31 0.45
C THR A 112 4.08 -7.23 -0.55
N ASN A 113 4.46 -5.98 -0.28
CA ASN A 113 4.23 -4.86 -1.21
C ASN A 113 5.03 -5.04 -2.52
N ARG A 114 6.31 -5.44 -2.43
CA ARG A 114 7.15 -5.74 -3.60
C ARG A 114 6.59 -6.90 -4.41
N LEU A 115 6.12 -7.98 -3.76
CA LEU A 115 5.48 -9.13 -4.42
C LEU A 115 4.29 -8.71 -5.29
N ASN A 116 3.44 -7.80 -4.80
CA ASN A 116 2.33 -7.28 -5.60
C ASN A 116 2.83 -6.51 -6.83
N ALA A 117 3.85 -5.67 -6.68
CA ALA A 117 4.43 -4.94 -7.80
C ALA A 117 5.10 -5.85 -8.84
N VAL A 118 5.85 -6.87 -8.39
CA VAL A 118 6.50 -7.87 -9.26
C VAL A 118 5.45 -8.70 -9.99
N LYS A 119 4.39 -9.16 -9.30
CA LYS A 119 3.27 -9.89 -9.93
C LYS A 119 2.59 -9.05 -11.01
N MET A 120 2.38 -7.76 -10.77
CA MET A 120 1.79 -6.85 -11.76
C MET A 120 2.70 -6.64 -12.98
N ARG A 121 4.02 -6.48 -12.81
CA ARG A 121 4.97 -6.40 -13.93
C ARG A 121 5.01 -7.70 -14.74
N LEU A 122 5.04 -8.86 -14.08
CA LEU A 122 4.95 -10.15 -14.76
C LEU A 122 3.64 -10.31 -15.53
N ALA A 123 2.52 -9.89 -14.94
CA ALA A 123 1.25 -9.86 -15.64
C ALA A 123 1.32 -8.93 -16.85
N TYR A 124 1.86 -7.72 -16.70
CA TYR A 124 2.03 -6.76 -17.81
C TYR A 124 2.89 -7.34 -18.95
N ASP A 125 4.04 -7.93 -18.65
CA ASP A 125 4.95 -8.50 -19.66
C ASP A 125 4.37 -9.76 -20.33
N SER A 126 3.50 -10.50 -19.63
CA SER A 126 2.85 -11.72 -20.15
C SER A 126 1.61 -11.43 -20.99
N HIS A 127 1.04 -10.23 -20.93
CA HIS A 127 -0.09 -9.84 -21.77
C HIS A 127 0.45 -9.05 -22.97
N PRO A 128 0.33 -9.55 -24.23
CA PRO A 128 0.54 -8.70 -25.38
C PRO A 128 -0.34 -7.45 -25.25
N ARG A 129 0.21 -6.26 -25.50
CA ARG A 129 -0.52 -4.98 -25.52
C ARG A 129 -1.68 -5.05 -26.50
N ILE A 130 -2.81 -5.56 -26.06
CA ILE A 130 -4.12 -5.29 -26.63
C ILE A 130 -4.95 -4.84 -25.43
N PRO A 131 -4.91 -3.55 -25.06
CA PRO A 131 -5.96 -3.05 -24.19
C PRO A 131 -7.28 -3.36 -24.91
N SER A 132 -8.26 -3.90 -24.19
CA SER A 132 -9.61 -4.05 -24.73
C SER A 132 -10.01 -2.72 -25.39
N PRO A 133 -10.61 -2.70 -26.58
CA PRO A 133 -11.06 -1.47 -27.23
C PRO A 133 -11.94 -0.59 -26.31
N ALA A 134 -12.64 -1.20 -25.36
CA ALA A 134 -13.39 -0.49 -24.34
C ALA A 134 -12.50 0.28 -23.34
N ILE A 135 -11.36 -0.28 -22.97
CA ILE A 135 -10.36 0.36 -22.10
C ILE A 135 -9.65 1.49 -22.86
N GLU A 136 -9.29 1.29 -24.13
CA GLU A 136 -8.70 2.36 -24.95
C GLU A 136 -9.65 3.54 -25.13
N HIS A 137 -10.92 3.26 -25.39
CA HIS A 137 -11.96 4.28 -25.47
C HIS A 137 -12.12 5.02 -24.14
N GLU A 138 -12.12 4.32 -23.01
CA GLU A 138 -12.26 4.95 -21.70
C GLU A 138 -11.04 5.80 -21.33
N ILE A 139 -9.82 5.36 -21.65
CA ILE A 139 -8.60 6.17 -21.47
C ILE A 139 -8.70 7.45 -22.31
N SER A 140 -9.03 7.32 -23.59
CA SER A 140 -9.18 8.46 -24.51
C SER A 140 -10.26 9.43 -24.03
N ARG A 141 -11.37 8.91 -23.50
CA ARG A 141 -12.44 9.71 -22.91
C ARG A 141 -11.94 10.49 -21.68
N LEU A 142 -11.25 9.82 -20.75
CA LEU A 142 -10.75 10.43 -19.53
C LEU A 142 -9.71 11.53 -19.82
N GLU A 143 -8.83 11.32 -20.81
CA GLU A 143 -7.88 12.34 -21.24
C GLU A 143 -8.57 13.59 -21.80
N ASN A 144 -9.60 13.39 -22.62
CA ASN A 144 -10.41 14.48 -23.15
C ASN A 144 -11.18 15.24 -22.05
N ASP A 145 -11.75 14.52 -21.10
CA ASP A 145 -12.47 15.11 -19.97
C ASP A 145 -11.51 15.90 -19.07
N LEU A 146 -10.31 15.38 -18.81
CA LEU A 146 -9.27 16.09 -18.06
C LEU A 146 -8.84 17.36 -18.76
N ALA A 147 -8.64 17.33 -20.08
CA ALA A 147 -8.30 18.51 -20.87
C ALA A 147 -9.40 19.58 -20.80
N ARG A 148 -10.68 19.19 -20.94
CA ARG A 148 -11.83 20.09 -20.85
C ARG A 148 -11.94 20.74 -19.47
N LEU A 149 -11.88 19.94 -18.41
CA LEU A 149 -11.95 20.43 -17.03
C LEU A 149 -10.78 21.39 -16.74
N SER A 150 -9.58 21.09 -17.22
CA SER A 150 -8.43 21.97 -17.04
C SER A 150 -8.63 23.34 -17.72
N ALA A 151 -9.24 23.36 -18.91
CA ALA A 151 -9.53 24.59 -19.64
C ALA A 151 -10.64 25.40 -18.95
N GLU A 152 -11.66 24.73 -18.44
CA GLU A 152 -12.76 25.37 -17.69
C GLU A 152 -12.26 25.98 -16.38
N LEU A 153 -11.45 25.26 -15.61
CA LEU A 153 -10.82 25.80 -14.40
C LEU A 153 -9.97 27.03 -14.72
N LYS A 154 -9.18 26.99 -15.80
CA LYS A 154 -8.39 28.14 -16.24
C LYS A 154 -9.26 29.35 -16.58
N ARG A 155 -10.37 29.12 -17.28
CA ARG A 155 -11.35 30.16 -17.64
C ARG A 155 -12.01 30.76 -16.39
N LEU A 156 -12.55 29.93 -15.51
CA LEU A 156 -13.21 30.38 -14.27
C LEU A 156 -12.26 31.12 -13.35
N THR A 157 -10.99 30.71 -13.33
CA THR A 157 -9.94 31.42 -12.59
C THR A 157 -9.73 32.82 -13.18
N ALA A 158 -9.63 32.95 -14.51
CA ALA A 158 -9.49 34.24 -15.18
C ALA A 158 -10.71 35.16 -14.94
N GLU A 159 -11.93 34.64 -15.06
CA GLU A 159 -13.16 35.38 -14.77
C GLU A 159 -13.21 35.85 -13.31
N ASN A 160 -12.85 34.99 -12.36
CA ASN A 160 -12.77 35.37 -10.95
C ASN A 160 -11.73 36.48 -10.71
N THR A 161 -10.56 36.40 -11.34
CA THR A 161 -9.55 37.46 -11.22
C THR A 161 -10.04 38.78 -11.81
N GLU A 162 -10.75 38.74 -12.93
CA GLU A 162 -11.32 39.93 -13.54
C GLU A 162 -12.41 40.55 -12.65
N LEU A 163 -13.36 39.75 -12.17
CA LEU A 163 -14.42 40.21 -11.27
C LEU A 163 -13.85 40.82 -9.98
N LYS A 164 -12.84 40.17 -9.37
CA LYS A 164 -12.12 40.72 -8.21
C LYS A 164 -11.48 42.07 -8.52
N THR A 165 -10.88 42.21 -9.70
CA THR A 165 -10.26 43.47 -10.14
C THR A 165 -11.32 44.56 -10.33
N ARG A 166 -12.45 44.25 -10.98
CA ARG A 166 -13.57 45.18 -11.16
C ARG A 166 -14.16 45.64 -9.82
N LEU A 167 -14.33 44.72 -8.86
CA LEU A 167 -14.78 45.02 -7.50
C LEU A 167 -13.79 45.93 -6.76
N ALA A 168 -12.48 45.70 -6.91
CA ALA A 168 -11.46 46.56 -6.31
C ALA A 168 -11.50 47.98 -6.92
N LEU A 169 -11.65 48.10 -8.24
CA LEU A 169 -11.72 49.39 -8.93
C LEU A 169 -13.01 50.17 -8.58
N SER A 170 -14.15 49.49 -8.43
CA SER A 170 -15.39 50.15 -8.01
C SER A 170 -15.36 50.62 -6.56
N ALA A 171 -14.69 49.89 -5.67
CA ALA A 171 -14.49 50.30 -4.28
C ALA A 171 -13.61 51.56 -4.14
N VAL A 172 -12.67 51.77 -5.06
CA VAL A 172 -11.80 52.98 -5.10
C VAL A 172 -12.53 54.19 -5.70
N SER A 173 -13.55 53.98 -6.53
CA SER A 173 -14.23 55.04 -7.30
C SER A 173 -15.40 55.73 -6.56
N ASN A 174 -15.73 55.30 -5.33
CA ASN A 174 -16.82 55.87 -4.53
C ASN A 174 -16.31 56.44 -3.19
N PRO A 175 -15.98 57.74 -3.09
CA PRO A 175 -15.78 58.42 -1.82
C PRO A 175 -17.10 59.07 -1.40
N ALA A 176 -18.12 58.28 -1.05
CA ALA A 176 -19.32 58.82 -0.43
C ALA A 176 -20.08 57.75 0.34
N THR A 177 -19.85 57.71 1.65
CA THR A 177 -20.83 57.17 2.59
C THR A 177 -21.49 58.36 3.28
N PRO A 178 -22.69 58.82 2.88
CA PRO A 178 -23.56 59.53 3.78
C PRO A 178 -24.22 58.49 4.70
N ALA A 179 -24.05 58.68 6.01
CA ALA A 179 -24.80 57.97 7.02
C ALA A 179 -26.31 58.22 6.80
N PHE A 180 -27.05 57.20 6.37
CA PHE A 180 -28.51 57.26 6.38
C PHE A 180 -29.03 56.78 7.73
N GLN A 181 -29.53 57.74 8.50
CA GLN A 181 -30.31 57.51 9.71
C GLN A 181 -31.63 56.81 9.33
N THR A 182 -31.89 55.65 9.92
CA THR A 182 -33.17 54.95 9.84
C THR A 182 -34.22 55.67 10.68
N THR A 183 -35.07 56.48 10.05
CA THR A 183 -36.39 56.81 10.58
C THR A 183 -37.42 55.81 10.06
N ARG A 184 -38.14 55.19 10.99
CA ARG A 184 -39.27 54.29 10.76
C ARG A 184 -40.35 54.97 9.90
N GLN A 185 -40.92 54.22 8.97
CA GLN A 185 -42.36 54.18 8.74
C GLN A 185 -42.73 52.92 7.94
N ALA A 186 -43.62 52.11 8.53
CA ALA A 186 -44.27 50.99 7.88
C ALA A 186 -45.53 51.49 7.15
N PRO A 187 -45.80 51.01 5.92
CA PRO A 187 -47.14 51.02 5.39
C PRO A 187 -47.74 49.60 5.31
N GLU A 188 -49.04 49.60 5.56
CA GLU A 188 -49.94 48.47 5.71
C GLU A 188 -50.14 47.65 4.43
N ALA A 189 -50.71 46.46 4.67
CA ALA A 189 -51.07 45.45 3.71
C ALA A 189 -51.98 45.96 2.57
N VAL A 190 -51.69 45.52 1.35
CA VAL A 190 -52.67 45.44 0.27
C VAL A 190 -52.86 43.98 -0.09
N VAL A 191 -54.07 43.49 0.18
CA VAL A 191 -54.57 42.16 -0.16
C VAL A 191 -55.03 42.16 -1.62
N GLN A 192 -54.49 41.24 -2.44
CA GLN A 192 -55.15 40.75 -3.66
C GLN A 192 -54.97 39.22 -3.75
N GLN A 193 -56.10 38.49 -3.75
CA GLN A 193 -56.23 37.05 -4.05
C GLN A 193 -56.51 36.86 -5.57
N PRO A 194 -56.78 35.63 -6.07
CA PRO A 194 -55.90 34.49 -6.25
C PRO A 194 -55.78 34.12 -7.75
N VAL A 195 -54.65 33.56 -8.20
CA VAL A 195 -54.56 32.98 -9.56
C VAL A 195 -54.37 31.48 -9.46
N GLN A 196 -55.27 30.76 -10.13
CA GLN A 196 -55.46 29.31 -10.10
C GLN A 196 -54.18 28.55 -10.49
N ALA A 197 -53.77 27.64 -9.62
CA ALA A 197 -52.69 26.70 -9.90
C ALA A 197 -53.18 25.63 -10.90
N ALA A 198 -52.73 25.74 -12.14
CA ALA A 198 -52.76 24.64 -13.07
C ALA A 198 -51.78 23.55 -12.58
N THR A 199 -52.29 22.35 -12.38
CA THR A 199 -51.54 21.16 -12.00
C THR A 199 -50.54 20.79 -13.11
N PRO A 200 -49.22 20.71 -12.84
CA PRO A 200 -48.32 19.93 -13.68
C PRO A 200 -48.33 18.48 -13.18
N VAL A 201 -48.55 17.58 -14.14
CA VAL A 201 -48.47 16.12 -14.00
C VAL A 201 -47.18 15.73 -13.27
N ARG A 202 -47.33 15.15 -12.08
CA ARG A 202 -46.25 14.46 -11.37
C ARG A 202 -45.90 13.21 -12.17
N ALA A 203 -44.85 13.28 -12.97
CA ALA A 203 -44.12 12.08 -13.37
C ALA A 203 -43.63 11.41 -12.08
N GLU A 204 -44.19 10.26 -11.76
CA GLU A 204 -43.67 9.37 -10.73
C GLU A 204 -42.24 8.98 -11.10
N VAL A 205 -41.28 9.73 -10.56
CA VAL A 205 -39.92 9.24 -10.36
C VAL A 205 -40.07 8.07 -9.39
N ARG A 206 -40.07 6.85 -9.92
CA ARG A 206 -39.85 5.65 -9.13
C ARG A 206 -38.49 5.82 -8.45
N THR A 207 -38.53 6.16 -7.17
CA THR A 207 -37.40 5.94 -6.27
C THR A 207 -37.08 4.45 -6.34
N PRO A 208 -35.83 4.03 -6.58
CA PRO A 208 -35.49 2.64 -6.36
C PRO A 208 -35.71 2.34 -4.88
N GLU A 209 -36.61 1.39 -4.64
CA GLU A 209 -36.87 0.77 -3.35
C GLU A 209 -35.52 0.36 -2.71
N PRO A 210 -35.27 0.66 -1.42
CA PRO A 210 -34.06 0.21 -0.75
C PRO A 210 -34.02 -1.32 -0.81
N PRO A 211 -32.90 -1.94 -1.25
CA PRO A 211 -32.85 -3.39 -1.31
C PRO A 211 -33.12 -3.95 0.09
N ALA A 212 -34.11 -4.85 0.15
CA ALA A 212 -34.54 -5.60 1.31
C ALA A 212 -33.35 -6.09 2.15
N ALA A 213 -33.54 -6.07 3.47
CA ALA A 213 -32.59 -6.42 4.52
C ALA A 213 -31.65 -7.59 4.15
N ARG A 214 -30.51 -7.25 3.54
CA ARG A 214 -29.35 -8.11 3.45
C ARG A 214 -28.53 -7.86 4.70
N GLY A 215 -28.13 -8.92 5.40
CA GLY A 215 -27.35 -8.82 6.63
C GLY A 215 -26.08 -7.98 6.44
N TYR A 216 -25.49 -7.55 7.55
CA TYR A 216 -24.22 -6.82 7.52
C TYR A 216 -23.15 -7.63 8.22
N VAL A 217 -21.94 -7.59 7.68
CA VAL A 217 -20.73 -7.91 8.45
C VAL A 217 -20.18 -6.60 8.99
N THR A 218 -19.90 -6.57 10.29
CA THR A 218 -19.18 -5.45 10.91
C THR A 218 -17.69 -5.63 10.69
N TYR A 219 -17.03 -4.57 10.22
CA TYR A 219 -15.60 -4.56 9.95
C TYR A 219 -14.95 -3.37 10.65
N GLN A 220 -13.79 -3.58 11.27
CA GLN A 220 -13.01 -2.50 11.86
C GLN A 220 -12.07 -1.92 10.81
N PHE A 221 -12.30 -0.67 10.43
CA PHE A 221 -11.55 0.08 9.42
C PHE A 221 -10.05 0.10 9.78
N GLN A 222 -9.18 -0.32 8.88
CA GLN A 222 -7.74 -0.39 9.12
C GLN A 222 -7.00 0.80 8.50
N LYS A 223 -5.74 0.97 8.89
CA LYS A 223 -4.84 1.95 8.27
C LYS A 223 -4.68 1.62 6.78
N ASN A 224 -4.94 2.61 5.93
CA ASN A 224 -4.94 2.54 4.45
C ASN A 224 -6.18 1.88 3.81
N ASP A 225 -7.20 1.53 4.59
CA ASP A 225 -8.47 1.14 3.97
C ASP A 225 -9.14 2.34 3.29
N THR A 226 -9.90 2.06 2.24
CA THR A 226 -10.85 2.95 1.60
C THR A 226 -12.15 2.19 1.39
N LEU A 227 -13.30 2.89 1.37
CA LEU A 227 -14.59 2.27 1.02
C LEU A 227 -14.52 1.53 -0.32
N TYR A 228 -13.74 2.07 -1.27
CA TYR A 228 -13.47 1.43 -2.56
C TYR A 228 -12.73 0.09 -2.41
N SER A 229 -11.61 0.05 -1.68
CA SER A 229 -10.84 -1.18 -1.46
C SER A 229 -11.63 -2.25 -0.70
N LEU A 230 -12.50 -1.84 0.23
CA LEU A 230 -13.38 -2.73 0.97
C LEU A 230 -14.52 -3.26 0.10
N GLY A 231 -15.13 -2.41 -0.73
CA GLY A 231 -16.11 -2.84 -1.71
C GLY A 231 -15.57 -3.93 -2.64
N ARG A 232 -14.36 -3.71 -3.15
CA ARG A 232 -13.68 -4.70 -4.00
C ARG A 232 -13.41 -6.02 -3.27
N ARG A 233 -13.00 -5.96 -2.00
CA ARG A 233 -12.72 -7.15 -1.18
C ARG A 233 -13.98 -7.96 -0.88
N HIS A 234 -15.10 -7.29 -0.65
CA HIS A 234 -16.37 -7.91 -0.24
C HIS A 234 -17.37 -8.09 -1.38
N GLY A 235 -17.02 -7.75 -2.62
CA GLY A 235 -17.90 -7.90 -3.79
C GLY A 235 -19.10 -6.95 -3.79
N VAL A 236 -19.00 -5.83 -3.07
CA VAL A 236 -20.07 -4.85 -2.84
C VAL A 236 -19.65 -3.48 -3.40
N ASP A 237 -20.57 -2.70 -3.97
CA ASP A 237 -20.23 -1.35 -4.44
C ASP A 237 -19.92 -0.45 -3.23
N TRP A 238 -18.91 0.41 -3.35
CA TRP A 238 -18.55 1.32 -2.26
C TRP A 238 -19.71 2.28 -1.89
N LYS A 239 -20.60 2.59 -2.83
CA LYS A 239 -21.83 3.37 -2.58
C LYS A 239 -22.83 2.59 -1.73
N GLU A 240 -22.91 1.28 -1.91
CA GLU A 240 -23.74 0.41 -1.06
C GLU A 240 -23.18 0.36 0.37
N ILE A 241 -21.85 0.35 0.52
CA ILE A 241 -21.20 0.47 1.84
C ILE A 241 -21.47 1.85 2.44
N GLN A 242 -21.36 2.95 1.68
CA GLN A 242 -21.69 4.29 2.18
C GLN A 242 -23.16 4.39 2.59
N ALA A 243 -24.08 3.82 1.80
CA ALA A 243 -25.51 3.82 2.10
C ALA A 243 -25.84 3.05 3.39
N ALA A 244 -25.08 2.00 3.71
CA ALA A 244 -25.19 1.25 4.96
C ALA A 244 -24.64 2.00 6.19
N ASN A 245 -23.91 3.10 5.96
CA ASN A 245 -23.24 3.90 6.99
C ASN A 245 -23.49 5.42 6.74
N PRO A 246 -24.75 5.89 6.82
CA PRO A 246 -25.11 7.27 6.45
C PRO A 246 -24.45 8.34 7.34
N ASP A 247 -24.12 8.00 8.59
CA ASP A 247 -23.49 8.90 9.55
C ASP A 247 -21.97 9.01 9.39
N LEU A 248 -21.38 8.20 8.50
CA LEU A 248 -19.95 8.15 8.25
C LEU A 248 -19.57 9.11 7.12
N ASP A 249 -18.69 10.06 7.42
CA ASP A 249 -18.05 10.86 6.38
C ASP A 249 -16.93 10.06 5.70
N ALA A 250 -17.17 9.68 4.44
CA ALA A 250 -16.24 8.94 3.61
C ALA A 250 -14.86 9.59 3.46
N ARG A 251 -14.76 10.92 3.64
CA ARG A 251 -13.51 11.68 3.48
C ARG A 251 -12.63 11.70 4.73
N SER A 252 -13.16 11.28 5.89
CA SER A 252 -12.47 11.44 7.18
C SER A 252 -12.52 10.20 8.09
N ILE A 253 -12.76 9.01 7.52
CA ILE A 253 -12.82 7.75 8.28
C ILE A 253 -11.47 7.45 8.97
N GLN A 254 -11.50 7.30 10.29
CA GLN A 254 -10.31 6.97 11.08
C GLN A 254 -10.11 5.44 11.19
N PRO A 255 -8.86 4.96 11.21
CA PRO A 255 -8.57 3.58 11.60
C PRO A 255 -9.15 3.26 12.99
N GLY A 256 -9.72 2.07 13.13
CA GLY A 256 -10.43 1.62 14.33
C GLY A 256 -11.94 1.80 14.28
N THR A 257 -12.47 2.56 13.30
CA THR A 257 -13.92 2.79 13.15
C THR A 257 -14.64 1.51 12.73
N ILE A 258 -15.75 1.16 13.40
CA ILE A 258 -16.55 0.00 13.01
C ILE A 258 -17.55 0.42 11.92
N ILE A 259 -17.48 -0.24 10.77
CA ILE A 259 -18.34 0.00 9.62
C ILE A 259 -19.20 -1.23 9.32
N ARG A 260 -20.36 -1.01 8.71
CA ARG A 260 -21.26 -2.07 8.23
C ARG A 260 -21.02 -2.32 6.76
N ILE A 261 -20.74 -3.57 6.39
CA ILE A 261 -20.56 -3.98 4.99
C ILE A 261 -21.74 -4.90 4.63
N PRO A 262 -22.57 -4.52 3.64
CA PRO A 262 -23.65 -5.39 3.16
C PRO A 262 -23.11 -6.75 2.71
N VAL A 263 -23.82 -7.83 3.02
CA VAL A 263 -23.57 -9.14 2.37
C VAL A 263 -24.44 -9.27 1.12
N LYS A 264 -23.93 -9.92 0.09
CA LYS A 264 -24.74 -10.33 -1.07
C LYS A 264 -25.22 -11.76 -0.91
#